data_AF-A0A3P7EM55-F1
#
_entry.id   AF-A0A3P7EM55-F1
#
_cell.length_a   1.000
_cell.length_b   1.000
_cell.length_c   1.000
_cell.angle_alpha   90.00
_cell.angle_beta   90.00
_cell.angle_gamma   90.00
#
_symmetry.space_group_name_H-M   'P 1'
#
loop_
_entity.id
_entity.type
_entity.pdbx_description
1 polymer ?
#
loop_
_entity_poly.entity_id
_entity_poly.type
_entity_poly.pdbx_seq_one_letter_code
_entity_poly.pdbx_strand_id
1 'polypeptide(L)'
;MFDFGLLGRGIVLQHVTPEEPLLQRARFVMYSNLPKLYANFFLLCEAVHFERDIYIWNHKCYVKRPLLTKSDGPILKHRRWYNQFYAENSPRLELDGTLSNEVKSIFDW
;
A
#
# COMPACT_ATOMS: atom_id res chain seq x y z
N MET A 1 -4.07 -16.31 -0.55
CA MET A 1 -3.34 -17.54 -0.18
C MET A 1 -2.67 -18.04 -1.45
N PHE A 2 -1.35 -18.22 -1.44
CA PHE A 2 -0.59 -18.76 -2.55
C PHE A 2 -0.41 -20.26 -2.34
N ASP A 3 -0.76 -21.06 -3.35
CA ASP A 3 -0.56 -22.52 -3.35
C ASP A 3 0.57 -22.84 -4.33
N PHE A 4 1.69 -23.36 -3.83
CA PHE A 4 2.86 -23.76 -4.62
C PHE A 4 2.89 -25.28 -4.85
N GLY A 5 1.74 -25.95 -4.72
CA GLY A 5 1.60 -27.39 -4.93
C GLY A 5 2.43 -28.18 -3.91
N LEU A 6 3.31 -29.05 -4.41
CA LEU A 6 4.13 -29.93 -3.57
C LEU A 6 5.07 -29.15 -2.64
N LEU A 7 5.49 -27.94 -3.02
CA LEU A 7 6.41 -27.13 -2.22
C LEU A 7 5.76 -26.58 -0.95
N GLY A 8 4.44 -26.50 -0.91
CA GLY A 8 3.67 -25.97 0.21
C GLY A 8 2.78 -24.78 -0.16
N ARG A 9 2.28 -24.10 0.86
CA ARG A 9 1.34 -22.98 0.78
C ARG A 9 1.86 -21.81 1.61
N GLY A 10 1.51 -20.60 1.20
CA GLY A 10 1.89 -19.38 1.89
C GLY A 10 0.78 -18.33 1.90
N ILE A 11 0.82 -17.48 2.90
CA ILE A 11 0.01 -16.25 2.96
C ILE A 11 1.00 -15.10 3.01
N VAL A 12 0.86 -14.16 2.09
CA VAL A 12 1.59 -12.89 2.11
C VAL A 12 0.64 -11.85 2.65
N LEU A 13 1.08 -11.16 3.70
CA LEU A 13 0.42 -9.99 4.25
C LEU A 13 1.19 -8.77 3.79
N GLN A 14 0.53 -7.92 3.03
CA GLN A 14 1.00 -6.60 2.65
C GLN A 14 0.22 -5.57 3.44
N HIS A 15 0.92 -4.67 4.11
CA HIS A 15 0.30 -3.51 4.74
C HIS A 15 1.15 -2.26 4.50
N VAL A 16 0.48 -1.13 4.39
CA VAL A 16 1.10 0.18 4.18
C VAL A 16 0.70 1.08 5.35
N THR A 17 1.69 1.63 6.04
CA THR A 17 1.49 2.52 7.18
C THR A 17 1.98 3.92 6.80
N PRO A 18 1.17 4.98 6.94
CA PRO A 18 1.66 6.34 6.79
C PRO A 18 2.60 6.68 7.95
N GLU A 19 3.81 7.14 7.67
CA GLU A 19 4.76 7.60 8.70
C GLU A 19 4.78 9.13 8.78
N GLU A 20 4.78 9.82 7.63
CA GLU A 20 4.73 11.28 7.52
C GLU A 20 3.87 11.67 6.30
N PRO A 21 3.52 12.96 6.10
CA PRO A 21 2.87 13.40 4.89
C PRO A 21 3.73 13.01 3.67
N LEU A 22 3.13 12.30 2.72
CA LEU A 22 3.79 11.78 1.51
C LEU A 22 4.83 10.69 1.75
N LEU A 23 5.05 10.23 2.99
CA LEU A 23 5.93 9.11 3.32
C LEU A 23 5.12 7.92 3.85
N GLN A 24 5.29 6.77 3.19
CA GLN A 24 4.58 5.54 3.53
C GLN A 24 5.56 4.39 3.65
N ARG A 25 5.40 3.60 4.72
CA ARG A 25 6.13 2.35 4.90
C ARG A 25 5.28 1.18 4.45
N ALA A 26 5.67 0.56 3.35
CA ALA A 26 5.12 -0.71 2.91
C ALA A 26 5.90 -1.88 3.52
N ARG A 27 5.20 -2.87 4.06
CA ARG A 27 5.80 -4.09 4.62
C ARG A 27 5.12 -5.33 4.04
N PHE A 28 5.95 -6.29 3.68
CA PHE A 28 5.56 -7.61 3.19
C PHE A 28 6.01 -8.66 4.19
N VAL A 29 5.07 -9.47 4.67
CA VAL A 29 5.35 -10.58 5.59
C VAL A 29 4.77 -11.85 5.00
N MET A 30 5.60 -12.86 4.79
CA MET A 30 5.15 -14.16 4.29
C MET A 30 5.16 -15.20 5.41
N TYR A 31 3.99 -15.75 5.70
CA TYR A 31 3.81 -16.92 6.53
C TYR A 31 3.62 -18.12 5.62
N SER A 32 4.57 -19.06 5.59
CA SER A 32 4.51 -20.22 4.70
C SER A 32 5.16 -21.45 5.30
N ASN A 33 4.76 -22.63 4.82
CA ASN A 33 5.45 -23.90 5.07
C ASN A 33 6.41 -24.28 3.93
N LEU A 34 6.76 -23.33 3.06
CA LEU A 34 7.74 -23.52 2.00
C LEU A 34 9.15 -23.69 2.59
N PRO A 35 10.06 -24.40 1.91
CA PRO A 35 11.47 -24.34 2.26
C PRO A 35 11.97 -22.90 2.19
N LYS A 36 12.77 -22.48 3.17
CA LYS A 36 13.23 -21.09 3.36
C LYS A 36 13.83 -20.46 2.10
N LEU A 37 14.54 -21.24 1.28
CA LEU A 37 15.11 -20.77 0.02
C LEU A 37 14.04 -20.28 -0.96
N TYR A 38 12.95 -21.04 -1.12
CA TYR A 38 11.83 -20.68 -2.01
C TYR A 38 11.02 -19.51 -1.45
N ALA A 39 10.76 -19.49 -0.13
CA ALA A 39 10.07 -18.37 0.51
C ALA A 39 10.85 -17.06 0.35
N ASN A 40 12.18 -17.09 0.57
CA ASN A 40 13.05 -15.93 0.39
C ASN A 40 13.11 -15.49 -1.07
N PHE A 41 13.23 -16.43 -2.01
CA PHE A 41 13.20 -16.12 -3.44
C PHE A 41 11.89 -15.45 -3.83
N PHE A 42 10.76 -15.99 -3.37
CA PHE A 42 9.43 -15.41 -3.62
C PHE A 42 9.32 -13.98 -3.05
N LEU A 43 9.74 -13.76 -1.80
CA LEU A 43 9.75 -12.43 -1.18
C LEU A 43 10.67 -11.45 -1.92
N LEU A 44 11.82 -11.91 -2.44
CA LEU A 44 12.72 -11.09 -3.24
C LEU A 44 12.07 -10.69 -4.58
N CYS A 45 11.42 -11.62 -5.27
CA CYS A 45 10.68 -11.33 -6.49
C CYS A 45 9.56 -10.30 -6.25
N GLU A 46 8.81 -10.46 -5.16
CA GLU A 46 7.77 -9.51 -4.76
C GLU A 46 8.35 -8.12 -4.48
N ALA A 47 9.50 -8.03 -3.79
CA ALA A 47 10.18 -6.76 -3.54
C ALA A 47 10.61 -6.06 -4.83
N VAL A 48 11.16 -6.79 -5.80
CA VAL A 48 11.55 -6.25 -7.12
C VAL A 48 10.34 -5.77 -7.93
N HIS A 49 9.21 -6.49 -7.86
CA HIS A 49 7.97 -6.02 -8.49
C HIS A 49 7.45 -4.75 -7.85
N PHE A 50 7.45 -4.68 -6.52
CA PHE A 50 6.98 -3.52 -5.78
C PHE A 50 7.85 -2.27 -6.00
N GLU A 51 9.16 -2.44 -6.21
CA GLU A 51 10.07 -1.34 -6.56
C GLU A 51 9.65 -0.61 -7.86
N ARG A 52 9.10 -1.34 -8.84
CA ARG A 52 8.58 -0.75 -10.08
C ARG A 52 7.37 0.15 -9.82
N ASP A 53 6.50 -0.28 -8.91
CA ASP A 53 5.36 0.52 -8.49
C ASP A 53 5.80 1.77 -7.72
N ILE A 54 6.80 1.64 -6.84
CA ILE A 54 7.41 2.78 -6.13
C ILE A 54 7.93 3.83 -7.12
N TYR A 55 8.63 3.41 -8.17
CA TYR A 55 9.12 4.33 -9.20
C TYR A 55 7.98 5.14 -9.83
N ILE A 56 6.86 4.49 -10.18
CA ILE A 56 5.68 5.16 -10.74
C ILE A 56 5.04 6.09 -9.70
N TRP A 57 4.96 5.67 -8.44
CA TRP A 57 4.32 6.45 -7.38
C TRP A 57 5.08 7.71 -7.00
N ASN A 58 6.41 7.69 -7.08
CA ASN A 58 7.24 8.86 -6.82
C ASN A 58 7.14 9.94 -7.92
N HIS A 59 6.74 9.55 -9.15
CA HIS A 59 6.69 10.45 -10.31
C HIS A 59 5.26 10.76 -10.80
N LYS A 60 4.23 10.36 -10.05
CA LYS A 60 2.81 10.63 -10.40
C LYS A 60 2.20 11.68 -9.49
N CYS A 61 1.17 12.36 -10.00
CA CYS A 61 0.32 13.25 -9.21
C CYS A 61 -1.06 12.62 -8.95
N TYR A 62 -1.73 13.04 -7.88
CA TYR A 62 -3.11 12.63 -7.61
C TYR A 62 -4.10 13.43 -8.46
N VAL A 63 -4.78 12.76 -9.39
CA VAL A 63 -5.84 13.37 -10.22
C VAL A 63 -7.21 13.06 -9.62
N LYS A 64 -7.94 14.08 -9.14
CA LYS A 64 -9.26 13.93 -8.49
C LYS A 64 -10.31 13.27 -9.42
N ARG A 65 -10.31 13.62 -10.70
CA ARG A 65 -11.22 13.09 -11.73
C ARG A 65 -10.40 12.53 -12.91
N PRO A 66 -9.90 11.29 -12.83
CA PRO A 66 -9.13 10.69 -13.93
C PRO A 66 -10.02 10.48 -15.17
N LEU A 67 -9.42 10.54 -16.36
CA LEU A 67 -10.04 10.08 -17.60
C LEU A 67 -10.08 8.55 -17.57
N LEU A 68 -11.27 7.97 -17.70
CA LEU A 68 -11.47 6.52 -17.57
C LEU A 68 -11.87 5.90 -18.91
N THR A 69 -11.28 4.75 -19.20
CA THR A 69 -11.63 3.86 -20.31
C THR A 69 -12.51 2.72 -19.81
N LYS A 70 -13.13 1.95 -20.73
CA LYS A 70 -13.95 0.78 -20.37
C LYS A 70 -13.16 -0.34 -19.69
N SER A 71 -11.84 -0.39 -19.89
CA SER A 71 -10.93 -1.36 -19.26
C SER A 71 -10.46 -0.96 -17.87
N ASP A 72 -10.64 0.31 -17.48
CA ASP A 72 -10.25 0.74 -16.15
C ASP A 72 -11.19 0.16 -15.09
N GLY A 73 -10.60 -0.24 -13.97
CA GLY A 73 -11.35 -0.68 -12.81
C GLY A 73 -12.26 0.41 -12.23
N PRO A 74 -13.06 0.10 -11.21
CA PRO A 74 -14.01 1.04 -10.61
C PRO A 74 -13.33 2.08 -9.69
N ILE A 75 -12.36 2.86 -10.22
CA ILE A 75 -11.49 3.77 -9.46
C ILE A 75 -12.30 4.77 -8.61
N LEU A 76 -13.34 5.38 -9.18
CA LEU A 76 -14.17 6.35 -8.46
C LEU A 76 -14.99 5.70 -7.33
N LYS A 77 -15.47 4.46 -7.53
CA LYS A 77 -16.19 3.73 -6.48
C LYS A 77 -15.24 3.33 -5.36
N HIS A 78 -14.03 2.87 -5.71
CA HIS A 78 -12.98 2.56 -4.73
C HIS A 78 -12.61 3.78 -3.88
N ARG A 79 -12.39 4.95 -4.50
CA ARG A 79 -12.11 6.19 -3.75
C ARG A 79 -13.25 6.62 -2.82
N ARG A 80 -14.51 6.47 -3.26
CA ARG A 80 -15.68 6.75 -2.41
C ARG A 80 -15.74 5.82 -1.20
N TRP A 81 -15.49 4.52 -1.40
CA TRP A 81 -15.42 3.55 -0.31
C TRP A 81 -14.25 3.86 0.64
N TYR A 82 -13.06 4.17 0.12
CA TYR A 82 -11.88 4.47 0.92
C TYR A 82 -12.01 5.78 1.71
N ASN A 83 -12.87 6.71 1.26
CA ASN A 83 -13.13 7.97 1.95
C ASN A 83 -13.68 7.80 3.37
N GLN A 84 -14.26 6.64 3.72
CA GLN A 84 -14.77 6.37 5.07
C GLN A 84 -13.67 6.35 6.15
N PHE A 85 -12.41 6.12 5.76
CA PHE A 85 -11.29 6.06 6.69
C PHE A 85 -10.69 7.44 7.02
N TYR A 86 -11.14 8.50 6.35
CA TYR A 86 -10.75 9.87 6.63
C TYR A 86 -11.84 10.58 7.42
N ALA A 87 -11.58 10.80 8.71
CA ALA A 87 -12.45 11.59 9.59
C ALA A 87 -12.10 13.09 9.49
N GLU A 88 -12.92 13.95 10.10
CA GLU A 88 -12.64 15.39 10.20
C GLU A 88 -11.32 15.67 10.94
N ASN A 89 -11.00 14.84 11.94
CA ASN A 89 -9.78 14.93 12.74
C ASN A 89 -8.56 14.25 12.09
N SER A 90 -8.67 13.71 10.89
CA SER A 90 -7.51 13.11 10.20
C SER A 90 -6.52 14.21 9.77
N PRO A 91 -5.20 14.00 9.90
CA PRO A 91 -4.20 14.96 9.45
C PRO A 91 -4.31 15.19 7.95
N ARG A 92 -4.39 16.46 7.54
CA ARG A 92 -4.40 16.88 6.14
C ARG A 92 -3.15 17.73 5.88
N LEU A 93 -2.54 17.50 4.72
CA LEU A 93 -1.44 18.31 4.25
C LEU A 93 -2.01 19.60 3.64
N GLU A 94 -1.71 20.73 4.26
CA GLU A 94 -2.04 22.05 3.74
C GLU A 94 -1.05 22.47 2.65
N LEU A 95 -1.42 23.46 1.84
CA LEU A 95 -0.58 23.95 0.74
C LEU A 95 0.78 24.50 1.22
N ASP A 96 0.83 25.01 2.45
CA ASP A 96 2.04 25.57 3.07
C ASP A 96 2.98 24.48 3.62
N GLY A 97 2.63 23.20 3.48
CA GLY A 97 3.41 22.06 3.98
C GLY A 97 3.13 21.73 5.46
N THR A 98 2.26 22.48 6.13
CA THR A 98 1.83 22.22 7.51
C THR A 98 0.73 21.15 7.54
N LEU A 99 0.54 20.56 8.72
CA LEU A 99 -0.51 19.58 8.96
C LEU A 99 -1.67 20.21 9.72
N SER A 100 -2.90 19.94 9.28
CA SER A 100 -4.12 20.45 9.93
C SER A 100 -4.35 19.87 11.32
N ASN A 101 -3.96 18.61 11.54
CA ASN A 101 -4.16 17.85 12.78
C ASN A 101 -2.88 17.07 13.11
N GLU A 102 -2.72 16.69 14.39
CA GLU A 102 -1.60 15.89 14.86
C GLU A 102 -1.61 14.48 14.24
N VAL A 103 -0.44 14.00 13.83
CA VAL A 103 -0.28 12.64 13.33
C VAL A 103 -0.28 11.71 14.52
N LYS A 104 -1.33 10.89 14.66
CA LYS A 104 -1.32 9.79 15.62
C LYS A 104 -0.50 8.64 15.05
N SER A 105 0.63 8.36 15.68
CA SER A 105 1.41 7.16 15.42
C SER A 105 0.69 5.92 15.96
N ILE A 106 1.07 4.74 15.45
CA ILE A 106 0.65 3.46 16.04
C ILE A 106 1.13 3.35 17.50
N PHE A 107 2.21 4.08 17.86
CA PHE A 107 2.76 4.10 19.20
C PHE A 107 2.04 5.05 20.18
N ASP A 108 1.12 5.89 19.71
CA ASP A 108 0.40 6.88 20.55
C ASP A 108 -0.94 6.35 21.11
N TRP A 109 -1.18 5.05 20.99
CA TRP A 109 -2.33 4.33 21.56
C TRP A 109 -1.91 3.52 22.78
#